data_AF-A0A8T0LIR7-F1
#
_entry.id   AF-A0A8T0LIR7-F1
#
_cell.length_a   1.000
_cell.length_b   1.000
_cell.length_c   1.000
_cell.angle_alpha   90.00
_cell.angle_beta   90.00
_cell.angle_gamma   90.00
#
_symmetry.space_group_name_H-M   'P 1'
#
loop_
_entity.id
_entity.type
_entity.pdbx_description
1 polymer ?
#
loop_
_entity_poly.entity_id
_entity_poly.type
_entity_poly.pdbx_seq_one_letter_code
_entity_poly.pdbx_strand_id
1 'polypeptide(L)'
;MSMLWQHVYYYWVSEINWSETNLSIMFTSMADNDLTVCRTMGFADLTSVRTALWNIVYQLWENGIATINTEDNGLGYFDRVIAAAKVAGVKLVVPLVNNWSDPAP
;
A
#
# COMPACT_ATOMS: atom_id res chain seq x y z
N MET A 1 29.88 10.50 -9.38
CA MET A 1 29.01 9.54 -8.71
C MET A 1 27.66 9.59 -9.41
N SER A 2 27.35 8.63 -10.28
CA SER A 2 26.04 8.60 -10.96
C SER A 2 24.98 8.16 -9.95
N MET A 3 23.99 9.01 -9.69
CA MET A 3 22.83 8.68 -8.87
C MET A 3 21.94 7.73 -9.68
N LEU A 4 22.14 6.42 -9.51
CA LEU A 4 21.22 5.41 -10.01
C LEU A 4 20.10 5.27 -8.98
N TRP A 5 18.91 5.78 -9.32
CA TRP A 5 17.72 5.60 -8.50
C TRP A 5 17.30 4.13 -8.57
N GLN A 6 17.56 3.38 -7.51
CA GLN A 6 17.05 2.01 -7.39
C GLN A 6 15.62 2.04 -6.85
N HIS A 7 14.74 1.27 -7.48
CA HIS A 7 13.29 1.23 -7.20
C HIS A 7 12.85 -0.21 -6.99
N VAL A 8 11.90 -0.41 -6.08
CA VAL A 8 11.23 -1.71 -5.88
C VAL A 8 9.72 -1.57 -6.07
N TYR A 9 9.12 -2.60 -6.66
CA TYR A 9 7.67 -2.76 -6.74
C TYR A 9 7.22 -3.76 -5.68
N TYR A 10 6.42 -3.31 -4.73
CA TYR A 10 5.95 -4.15 -3.64
C TYR A 10 4.49 -3.81 -3.31
N TYR A 11 3.59 -4.32 -4.14
CA TYR A 11 2.16 -4.01 -4.06
C TYR A 11 1.52 -4.42 -2.74
N TRP A 12 2.00 -5.49 -2.13
CA TRP A 12 1.45 -6.04 -0.89
C TRP A 12 1.66 -5.19 0.37
N VAL A 13 2.56 -4.20 0.37
CA VAL A 13 2.79 -3.36 1.57
C VAL A 13 1.53 -2.60 1.97
N SER A 14 0.67 -2.27 1.02
CA SER A 14 -0.59 -1.55 1.24
C SER A 14 -1.81 -2.46 1.43
N GLU A 15 -1.71 -3.75 1.12
CA GLU A 15 -2.87 -4.65 1.02
C GLU A 15 -2.87 -5.81 2.02
N ILE A 16 -1.78 -5.96 2.77
CA ILE A 16 -1.67 -6.93 3.86
C ILE A 16 -1.57 -6.13 5.14
N ASN A 17 -2.44 -6.36 6.12
CA ASN A 17 -2.47 -5.62 7.39
C ASN A 17 -1.22 -5.88 8.26
N TRP A 18 -0.08 -5.31 7.87
CA TRP A 18 1.19 -5.44 8.56
C TRP A 18 1.19 -4.69 9.89
N SER A 19 1.87 -5.25 10.89
CA SER A 19 2.20 -4.50 12.11
C SER A 19 3.15 -3.34 11.81
N GLU A 20 3.13 -2.31 12.67
CA GLU A 20 4.05 -1.17 12.56
C GLU A 20 5.52 -1.60 12.59
N THR A 21 5.86 -2.60 13.41
CA THR A 21 7.21 -3.19 13.45
C THR A 21 7.62 -3.75 12.09
N ASN A 22 6.72 -4.48 11.42
CA ASN A 22 7.02 -5.04 10.11
C ASN A 22 7.17 -3.95 9.05
N LEU A 23 6.30 -2.94 9.04
CA LEU A 23 6.43 -1.78 8.14
C LEU A 23 7.76 -1.04 8.35
N SER A 24 8.16 -0.84 9.61
CA SER A 24 9.43 -0.21 9.95
C SER A 24 10.63 -1.01 9.46
N ILE A 25 10.64 -2.33 9.70
CA ILE A 25 11.71 -3.22 9.22
C ILE A 25 11.78 -3.16 7.70
N MET A 26 10.63 -3.22 7.00
CA MET A 26 10.60 -3.18 5.53
C MET A 26 11.20 -1.90 4.96
N PHE A 27 10.73 -0.73 5.40
CA PHE A 27 11.21 0.54 4.86
C PHE A 27 12.63 0.89 5.31
N THR A 28 13.02 0.52 6.52
CA THR A 28 14.42 0.66 6.97
C THR A 28 15.34 -0.24 6.16
N SER A 29 14.94 -1.49 5.91
CA SER A 29 15.71 -2.41 5.05
C SER A 29 15.85 -1.86 3.63
N MET A 30 14.83 -1.18 3.09
CA MET A 30 14.94 -0.50 1.80
C MET A 30 16.00 0.60 1.83
N ALA A 31 15.95 1.47 2.84
CA ALA A 31 16.91 2.56 3.01
C ALA A 31 18.35 2.05 3.20
N ASP A 32 18.54 1.00 4.00
CA ASP A 32 19.84 0.36 4.25
C ASP A 32 20.45 -0.27 2.97
N ASN A 33 19.63 -0.52 1.95
CA ASN A 33 20.03 -1.03 0.64
C ASN A 33 20.00 0.04 -0.46
N ASP A 34 20.08 1.33 -0.08
CA ASP A 34 20.11 2.48 -1.00
C ASP A 34 18.85 2.63 -1.89
N LEU A 35 17.73 1.99 -1.52
CA LEU A 35 16.45 2.18 -2.19
C LEU A 35 15.78 3.47 -1.68
N THR A 36 15.50 4.38 -2.60
CA THR A 36 14.98 5.73 -2.28
C THR A 36 13.53 5.91 -2.67
N VAL A 37 12.98 4.99 -3.47
CA VAL A 37 11.61 5.04 -3.97
C VAL A 37 10.97 3.66 -3.96
N CYS A 38 9.77 3.54 -3.39
CA CYS A 38 8.94 2.35 -3.39
C CYS A 38 7.63 2.62 -4.13
N ARG A 39 7.25 1.74 -5.06
CA ARG A 39 5.91 1.75 -5.67
C ARG A 39 5.02 0.74 -4.94
N THR A 40 3.95 1.22 -4.31
CA THR A 40 2.95 0.43 -3.57
C THR A 40 1.55 0.84 -4.02
N MET A 41 0.55 -0.04 -3.92
CA MET A 41 -0.81 0.26 -4.39
C MET A 41 -1.50 1.31 -3.50
N GLY A 42 -2.07 2.34 -4.10
CA GLY A 42 -2.93 3.31 -3.42
C GLY A 42 -4.41 2.97 -3.51
N PHE A 43 -4.72 1.75 -3.89
CA PHE A 43 -6.07 1.24 -4.08
C PHE A 43 -6.19 -0.14 -3.43
N ALA A 44 -7.41 -0.45 -3.02
CA ALA A 44 -7.86 -1.76 -2.56
C ALA A 44 -9.39 -1.75 -2.74
N ASP A 45 -9.80 -1.66 -4.01
CA ASP A 45 -11.19 -1.54 -4.43
C ASP A 45 -11.88 -2.91 -4.38
N LEU A 46 -13.01 -3.01 -3.67
CA LEU A 46 -13.81 -4.24 -3.64
C LEU A 46 -15.25 -3.96 -4.03
N THR A 47 -15.93 -4.98 -4.55
CA THR A 47 -17.38 -4.95 -4.75
C THR A 47 -18.15 -5.65 -3.63
N SER A 48 -17.45 -6.21 -2.64
CA SER A 48 -18.03 -6.76 -1.42
C SER A 48 -16.97 -6.84 -0.31
N VAL A 49 -17.32 -6.50 0.92
CA VAL A 49 -16.39 -6.63 2.07
C VAL A 49 -15.94 -8.08 2.28
N ARG A 50 -16.73 -9.07 1.85
CA ARG A 50 -16.42 -10.50 2.02
C ARG A 50 -15.20 -10.96 1.21
N THR A 51 -14.81 -10.22 0.18
CA THR A 51 -13.66 -10.55 -0.67
C THR A 51 -12.38 -9.88 -0.19
N ALA A 52 -12.42 -9.15 0.93
CA ALA A 52 -11.25 -8.47 1.48
C ALA A 52 -10.23 -9.48 1.99
N LEU A 53 -9.16 -9.68 1.23
CA LEU A 53 -7.97 -10.36 1.72
C LEU A 53 -7.35 -9.51 2.82
N TRP A 54 -6.97 -10.15 3.93
CA TRP A 54 -6.31 -9.50 5.07
C TRP A 54 -7.08 -8.34 5.72
N ASN A 55 -8.38 -8.26 5.45
CA ASN A 55 -9.31 -7.25 5.97
C ASN A 55 -8.97 -5.80 5.55
N ILE A 56 -8.21 -5.58 4.48
CA ILE A 56 -7.91 -4.24 3.96
C ILE A 56 -8.87 -3.88 2.83
N VAL A 57 -9.56 -2.74 2.96
CA VAL A 57 -10.48 -2.20 1.94
C VAL A 57 -10.38 -0.69 1.94
N TYR A 58 -9.98 -0.07 0.83
CA TYR A 58 -9.88 1.40 0.74
C TYR A 58 -11.17 2.01 0.20
N GLN A 59 -11.80 1.32 -0.74
CA GLN A 59 -13.04 1.77 -1.36
C GLN A 59 -13.91 0.56 -1.69
N LEU A 60 -15.20 0.69 -1.39
CA LEU A 60 -16.21 -0.33 -1.60
C LEU A 60 -17.23 0.14 -2.63
N TRP A 61 -17.45 -0.66 -3.67
CA TRP A 61 -18.39 -0.42 -4.76
C TRP A 61 -19.55 -1.40 -4.69
N GLU A 62 -20.62 -1.02 -4.00
CA GLU A 62 -21.82 -1.87 -3.88
C GLU A 62 -23.04 -1.17 -4.46
N ASN A 63 -23.80 -1.88 -5.30
CA ASN A 63 -25.04 -1.38 -5.92
C ASN A 63 -24.88 -0.03 -6.64
N GLY A 64 -23.71 0.20 -7.26
CA GLY A 64 -23.41 1.44 -7.98
C GLY A 64 -23.01 2.62 -7.09
N ILE A 65 -22.81 2.41 -5.79
CA ILE A 65 -22.39 3.44 -4.83
C ILE A 65 -20.95 3.14 -4.39
N ALA A 66 -20.09 4.15 -4.50
CA ALA A 66 -18.74 4.11 -3.95
C ALA A 66 -18.74 4.65 -2.50
N THR A 67 -18.13 3.90 -1.60
CA THR A 67 -17.88 4.33 -0.21
C THR A 67 -16.39 4.24 0.07
N ILE A 68 -15.78 5.34 0.52
CA ILE A 68 -14.37 5.39 0.93
C ILE A 68 -14.28 4.97 2.40
N ASN A 69 -13.36 4.06 2.71
CA ASN A 69 -13.09 3.61 4.05
C ASN A 69 -11.87 4.36 4.61
N THR A 70 -12.09 5.24 5.59
CA THR A 70 -11.03 6.00 6.27
C THR A 70 -10.62 5.39 7.61
N GLU A 71 -11.19 4.25 7.98
CA GLU A 71 -10.90 3.58 9.26
C GLU A 71 -9.53 2.87 9.23
N ASP A 72 -9.17 2.28 10.37
CA ASP A 72 -7.91 1.54 10.60
C ASP A 72 -7.62 0.42 9.60
N ASN A 73 -8.66 -0.13 8.96
CA ASN A 73 -8.54 -1.17 7.95
C ASN A 73 -8.77 -0.65 6.51
N GLY A 74 -8.80 0.67 6.34
CA GLY A 74 -8.87 1.36 5.06
C GLY A 74 -7.71 2.33 4.89
N LEU A 75 -7.99 3.59 4.55
CA LEU A 75 -6.94 4.60 4.38
C LEU A 75 -6.17 4.90 5.67
N GLY A 76 -6.75 4.65 6.85
CA GLY A 76 -6.01 4.73 8.12
C GLY A 76 -4.87 3.71 8.21
N TYR A 77 -4.97 2.56 7.53
CA TYR A 77 -3.84 1.66 7.36
C TYR A 77 -2.78 2.25 6.44
N PHE A 78 -3.20 2.83 5.30
CA PHE A 78 -2.26 3.43 4.34
C PHE A 78 -1.49 4.62 4.95
N ASP A 79 -2.11 5.36 5.88
CA ASP A 79 -1.42 6.39 6.66
C ASP A 79 -0.23 5.83 7.46
N ARG A 80 -0.34 4.60 7.99
CA ARG A 80 0.78 3.92 8.68
C ARG A 80 1.90 3.56 7.71
N VAL A 81 1.56 3.14 6.48
CA VAL A 81 2.53 2.90 5.40
C VAL A 81 3.28 4.19 5.06
N ILE A 82 2.57 5.31 4.88
CA ILE A 82 3.17 6.63 4.63
C ILE A 82 4.08 7.05 5.78
N ALA A 83 3.65 6.86 7.02
CA ALA A 83 4.43 7.21 8.20
C ALA A 83 5.75 6.42 8.27
N ALA A 84 5.71 5.11 8.05
CA ALA A 84 6.89 4.26 8.04
C ALA A 84 7.87 4.63 6.92
N ALA A 85 7.37 4.85 5.69
CA ALA A 85 8.19 5.30 4.57
C ALA A 85 8.87 6.65 4.85
N LYS A 86 8.12 7.59 5.46
CA LYS A 86 8.62 8.91 5.84
C LYS A 86 9.76 8.82 6.87
N VAL A 87 9.63 7.97 7.88
CA VAL A 87 10.67 7.74 8.89
C VAL A 87 11.96 7.21 8.25
N ALA A 88 11.83 6.28 7.30
CA ALA A 88 12.97 5.69 6.59
C ALA A 88 13.55 6.57 5.46
N GLY A 89 12.90 7.70 5.14
CA GLY A 89 13.34 8.57 4.04
C GLY A 89 13.00 8.06 2.63
N VAL A 90 12.15 7.04 2.51
CA VAL A 90 11.73 6.43 1.24
C VAL A 90 10.53 7.19 0.66
N LYS A 91 10.57 7.51 -0.64
CA LYS A 91 9.45 8.14 -1.36
C LYS A 91 8.48 7.09 -1.90
N LEU A 92 7.20 7.42 -1.96
CA LEU A 92 6.17 6.52 -2.49
C LEU A 92 5.67 6.97 -3.86
N VAL A 93 5.58 6.03 -4.80
CA VAL A 93 4.80 6.16 -6.03
C VAL A 93 3.50 5.41 -5.83
N VAL A 94 2.38 6.14 -5.88
CA VAL A 94 1.06 5.64 -5.46
C VAL A 94 0.08 5.70 -6.66
N PRO A 95 -0.10 4.60 -7.42
CA PRO A 95 -1.18 4.51 -8.39
C PRO A 95 -2.52 4.45 -7.66
N LEU A 96 -3.55 5.07 -8.24
CA LEU A 96 -4.86 5.25 -7.59
C LEU A 96 -5.92 4.24 -8.06
N VAL A 97 -5.65 3.47 -9.11
CA VAL A 97 -6.55 2.44 -9.63
C VAL A 97 -5.76 1.40 -10.43
N ASN A 98 -6.29 0.18 -10.53
CA ASN A 98 -5.74 -0.86 -11.40
C ASN A 98 -6.45 -0.90 -12.76
N ASN A 99 -5.70 -1.20 -13.84
CA ASN A 99 -6.30 -1.52 -15.13
C ASN A 99 -6.75 -2.98 -15.22
N TRP A 100 -6.14 -3.84 -14.40
CA TRP A 100 -6.33 -5.28 -14.43
C TRP A 100 -7.33 -5.72 -13.37
N SER A 101 -8.12 -6.75 -13.67
CA SER A 101 -8.86 -7.48 -12.65
C SER A 101 -7.87 -8.21 -11.74
N ASP A 102 -8.17 -8.30 -10.45
CA ASP A 102 -7.36 -9.10 -9.54
C ASP A 102 -7.27 -10.54 -10.06
N PRO A 103 -6.08 -11.17 -10.01
CA PRO A 103 -6.01 -12.61 -10.19
C PRO A 103 -6.88 -13.22 -9.10
N ALA A 104 -7.96 -13.90 -9.52
CA ALA A 104 -8.81 -14.66 -8.60
C ALA A 104 -7.94 -15.61 -7.75
N PRO A 105 -8.34 -15.90 -6.49
CA PRO A 105 -7.63 -16.87 -5.67
C PRO A 105 -7.53 -18.25 -6.34
#